data_AF-A0A9Q0RUM1-F1
#
_entry.id   AF-A0A9Q0RUM1-F1
#
_cell.length_a   1.000
_cell.length_b   1.000
_cell.length_c   1.000
_cell.angle_alpha   90.00
_cell.angle_beta   90.00
_cell.angle_gamma   90.00
#
_symmetry.space_group_name_H-M   'P 1'
#
loop_
_entity.id
_entity.type
_entity.pdbx_description
1 polymer ?
#
loop_
_entity_poly.entity_id
_entity_poly.type
_entity_poly.pdbx_seq_one_letter_code
_entity_poly.pdbx_strand_id
1 'polypeptide(L)'
;MLLRVLCVAAILFFCYVYACELDQTQHGCRIDNGQCTCSYGCRSEFRYATKRECTDALKGRSSDICGRAPCMNNGHCIQISQMPGYRCRCEGTGFWGSRCQRSCPTPEDNYLVTFPVECIVI
;
A
#
# COMPACT_ATOMS: atom_id res chain seq x y z
N MET A 1 5.59 -3.74 -47.58
CA MET A 1 6.63 -3.25 -46.65
C MET A 1 6.04 -2.47 -45.48
N LEU A 2 5.12 -1.51 -45.71
CA LEU A 2 4.52 -0.68 -44.66
C LEU A 2 3.84 -1.48 -43.52
N LEU A 3 3.07 -2.51 -43.84
CA LEU A 3 2.40 -3.36 -42.83
C LEU A 3 3.40 -4.07 -41.90
N ARG A 4 4.55 -4.52 -42.43
CA ARG A 4 5.60 -5.14 -41.62
C ARG A 4 6.26 -4.14 -40.68
N VAL A 5 6.47 -2.91 -41.14
CA VAL A 5 7.02 -1.82 -40.31
C VAL A 5 6.06 -1.46 -39.18
N LEU A 6 4.75 -1.37 -39.47
CA LEU A 6 3.73 -1.12 -38.45
C LEU A 6 3.64 -2.24 -37.41
N CYS A 7 3.71 -3.52 -37.83
CA CYS A 7 3.75 -4.65 -36.90
C CYS A 7 4.99 -4.60 -35.99
N VAL A 8 6.18 -4.32 -36.55
CA VAL A 8 7.42 -4.23 -35.76
C VAL A 8 7.36 -3.06 -34.78
N ALA A 9 6.88 -1.89 -35.22
CA ALA A 9 6.72 -0.73 -34.35
C ALA A 9 5.72 -1.00 -33.21
N ALA A 10 4.61 -1.69 -33.49
CA ALA A 10 3.65 -2.08 -32.48
C ALA A 10 4.24 -3.05 -31.46
N ILE A 11 5.03 -4.05 -31.89
CA ILE A 11 5.71 -5.00 -30.99
C ILE A 11 6.71 -4.27 -30.09
N LEU A 12 7.53 -3.38 -30.65
CA LEU A 12 8.51 -2.60 -29.87
C LEU A 12 7.83 -1.68 -28.86
N PHE A 13 6.74 -1.03 -29.24
CA PHE A 13 5.96 -0.18 -28.33
C PHE A 13 5.33 -1.00 -27.21
N PHE A 14 4.77 -2.18 -27.53
CA PHE A 14 4.24 -3.09 -26.52
C PHE A 14 5.34 -3.53 -25.55
N CYS A 15 6.46 -4.03 -26.05
CA CYS A 15 7.60 -4.40 -25.20
C CYS A 15 8.08 -3.23 -24.32
N TYR A 16 8.08 -2.00 -24.83
CA TYR A 16 8.43 -0.82 -24.03
C TYR A 16 7.44 -0.55 -22.90
N VAL A 17 6.13 -0.65 -23.15
CA VAL A 17 5.08 -0.40 -22.15
C VAL A 17 5.02 -1.50 -21.08
N TYR A 18 5.32 -2.75 -21.45
CA TYR A 18 5.29 -3.90 -20.53
C TYR A 18 6.66 -4.23 -19.92
N ALA A 19 7.72 -3.56 -20.33
CA ALA A 19 9.02 -3.72 -19.69
C ALA A 19 9.02 -3.01 -18.34
N CYS A 20 9.46 -3.70 -17.30
CA CYS A 20 9.85 -3.04 -16.05
C CYS A 20 11.12 -2.21 -16.26
N GLU A 21 11.18 -1.05 -15.63
CA GLU A 21 12.46 -0.35 -15.44
C GLU A 21 13.42 -1.25 -14.65
N LEU A 22 14.68 -1.33 -15.09
CA LEU A 22 15.72 -2.21 -14.50
C LEU A 22 15.85 -2.04 -12.97
N ASP A 23 15.62 -0.82 -12.46
CA ASP A 23 15.71 -0.47 -11.03
C ASP A 23 14.51 -0.96 -10.19
N GLN A 24 13.41 -1.37 -10.84
CA GLN A 24 12.21 -1.87 -10.17
C GLN A 24 12.17 -3.39 -10.01
N THR A 25 13.23 -4.08 -10.44
CA THR A 25 13.34 -5.52 -10.29
C THR A 25 13.79 -5.88 -8.87
N GLN A 26 13.07 -6.80 -8.23
CA GLN A 26 13.43 -7.28 -6.90
C GLN A 26 13.13 -8.76 -6.75
N HIS A 27 13.82 -9.40 -5.80
CA HIS A 27 13.36 -10.67 -5.28
C HIS A 27 12.12 -10.43 -4.41
N GLY A 28 11.06 -11.21 -4.64
CA GLY A 28 9.88 -11.17 -3.79
C GLY A 28 9.08 -12.45 -3.87
N CYS A 29 7.99 -12.49 -3.11
CA CYS A 29 7.08 -13.62 -3.01
C CYS A 29 5.63 -13.18 -3.18
N ARG A 30 4.82 -14.08 -3.73
CA ARG A 30 3.35 -13.95 -3.83
C ARG A 30 2.68 -15.25 -3.45
N ILE A 31 1.40 -15.16 -3.12
CA ILE A 31 0.55 -16.34 -2.89
C ILE A 31 -0.03 -16.74 -4.24
N ASP A 32 0.20 -17.99 -4.63
CA ASP A 32 -0.30 -18.59 -5.86
C ASP A 32 -0.89 -19.96 -5.50
N ASN A 33 -2.17 -20.18 -5.80
CA ASN A 33 -2.89 -21.41 -5.46
C ASN A 33 -2.72 -21.88 -4.00
N GLY A 34 -2.73 -20.94 -3.06
CA GLY A 34 -2.58 -21.26 -1.62
C GLY A 34 -1.16 -21.64 -1.19
N GLN A 35 -0.16 -21.45 -2.06
CA GLN A 35 1.24 -21.68 -1.76
C GLN A 35 2.06 -20.40 -2.00
N CYS A 36 3.17 -20.25 -1.27
CA CYS A 36 4.09 -19.14 -1.46
C CYS A 36 5.10 -19.46 -2.57
N THR A 37 5.06 -18.67 -3.62
CA THR A 37 5.98 -18.72 -4.76
C THR A 37 6.87 -17.48 -4.73
N CYS A 38 8.19 -17.67 -4.76
CA CYS A 38 9.17 -16.59 -4.72
C CYS A 38 10.04 -16.61 -5.97
N SER A 39 10.30 -15.44 -6.54
CA SER A 39 11.07 -15.31 -7.78
C SER A 39 11.68 -13.90 -7.87
N TYR A 40 12.50 -13.69 -8.89
CA TYR A 40 12.94 -12.36 -9.31
C TYR A 40 12.00 -11.86 -10.41
N GLY A 41 11.66 -10.58 -10.36
CA GLY A 41 10.71 -9.97 -11.28
C GLY A 41 10.39 -8.54 -10.87
N CYS A 42 9.31 -7.99 -11.39
CA CYS A 42 8.87 -6.64 -11.05
C CYS A 42 8.40 -6.55 -9.59
N ARG A 43 8.72 -5.44 -8.91
CA ARG A 43 8.21 -5.16 -7.56
C ARG A 43 6.67 -5.22 -7.47
N SER A 44 5.97 -4.84 -8.53
CA SER A 44 4.50 -4.92 -8.62
C SER A 44 3.94 -6.34 -8.56
N GLU A 45 4.72 -7.36 -8.93
CA GLU A 45 4.29 -8.77 -8.95
C GLU A 45 4.38 -9.44 -7.58
N PHE A 46 5.14 -8.87 -6.65
CA PHE A 46 5.40 -9.48 -5.34
C PHE A 46 4.78 -8.66 -4.22
N ARG A 47 3.84 -9.29 -3.51
CA ARG A 47 3.19 -8.68 -2.34
C ARG A 47 4.05 -8.76 -1.08
N TYR A 48 4.96 -9.73 -1.00
CA TYR A 48 5.77 -10.03 0.17
C TYR A 48 7.25 -9.99 -0.19
N ALA A 49 8.10 -9.47 0.70
CA ALA A 49 9.54 -9.40 0.46
C ALA A 49 10.23 -10.76 0.70
N THR A 50 9.67 -11.57 1.61
CA THR A 50 10.27 -12.85 2.02
C THR A 50 9.27 -14.01 1.99
N LYS A 51 9.78 -15.23 1.83
CA LYS A 51 8.96 -16.44 1.89
C LYS A 51 8.28 -16.58 3.25
N ARG A 52 8.96 -16.17 4.34
CA ARG A 52 8.42 -16.23 5.70
C ARG A 52 7.19 -15.36 5.84
N GLU A 53 7.28 -14.10 5.43
CA GLU A 53 6.17 -13.14 5.44
C GLU A 53 4.97 -13.67 4.64
N CYS A 54 5.23 -14.22 3.45
CA CYS A 54 4.20 -14.86 2.64
C CYS A 54 3.55 -16.05 3.37
N THR A 55 4.35 -16.94 3.99
CA THR A 55 3.81 -18.10 4.71
C THR A 55 3.06 -17.72 5.98
N ASP A 56 3.47 -16.64 6.64
CA ASP A 56 2.75 -16.09 7.78
C ASP A 56 1.41 -15.54 7.33
N ALA A 57 1.35 -14.82 6.20
CA ALA A 57 0.09 -14.38 5.60
C ALA A 57 -0.82 -15.57 5.22
N LEU A 58 -0.28 -16.64 4.62
CA LEU A 58 -1.05 -17.87 4.31
C LEU A 58 -1.62 -18.55 5.55
N LYS A 59 -0.87 -18.55 6.66
CA LYS A 59 -1.28 -19.20 7.92
C LYS A 59 -2.17 -18.31 8.79
N GLY A 60 -2.56 -17.13 8.31
CA GLY A 60 -3.26 -16.12 9.14
C GLY A 60 -2.41 -15.62 10.32
N ARG A 61 -1.09 -15.81 10.24
CA ARG A 61 -0.08 -15.38 11.22
C ARG A 61 0.59 -14.07 10.84
N SER A 62 0.12 -13.38 9.80
CA SER A 62 0.36 -11.93 9.74
C SER A 62 -0.16 -11.39 11.06
N SER A 63 0.75 -10.97 11.94
CA SER A 63 0.40 -10.36 13.22
C SER A 63 -0.76 -9.41 12.95
N ASP A 64 -1.98 -9.76 13.37
CA ASP A 64 -3.12 -8.87 13.15
C ASP A 64 -2.91 -7.67 14.08
N ILE A 65 -2.20 -6.67 13.55
CA ILE A 65 -1.86 -5.47 14.30
C ILE A 65 -3.15 -4.69 14.60
N CYS A 66 -4.15 -4.80 13.73
CA CYS A 66 -5.45 -4.18 13.90
C CYS A 66 -6.31 -4.87 14.98
N GLY A 67 -6.11 -6.16 15.24
CA GLY A 67 -6.72 -6.88 16.35
C GLY A 67 -6.37 -6.31 17.74
N ARG A 68 -5.26 -5.56 17.85
CA ARG A 68 -4.90 -4.81 19.07
C ARG A 68 -5.57 -3.44 19.19
N ALA A 69 -6.45 -3.09 18.25
CA ALA A 69 -7.12 -1.80 18.16
C ALA A 69 -6.16 -0.60 18.37
N PRO A 70 -5.13 -0.44 17.52
CA PRO A 70 -4.13 0.60 17.71
C PRO A 70 -4.69 2.01 17.42
N CYS A 71 -5.78 2.15 16.66
CA CYS A 71 -6.41 3.43 16.35
C CYS A 71 -7.36 3.87 17.47
N MET A 72 -7.23 5.11 17.93
CA MET A 72 -8.08 5.71 18.95
C MET A 72 -9.32 6.36 18.33
N ASN A 73 -10.28 6.80 19.17
CA ASN A 73 -11.44 7.60 18.78
C ASN A 73 -12.23 7.05 17.57
N ASN A 74 -12.49 5.74 17.56
CA ASN A 74 -13.19 5.05 16.47
C ASN A 74 -12.51 5.13 15.09
N GLY A 75 -11.21 5.42 15.04
CA GLY A 75 -10.42 5.35 13.81
C GLY A 75 -10.37 3.92 13.24
N HIS A 76 -10.43 3.80 11.92
CA HIS A 76 -10.39 2.50 11.24
C HIS A 76 -8.95 2.06 11.00
N CYS A 77 -8.60 0.84 11.45
CA CYS A 77 -7.26 0.29 11.28
C CYS A 77 -7.13 -0.45 9.94
N ILE A 78 -6.07 -0.14 9.20
CA ILE A 78 -5.71 -0.80 7.95
C ILE A 78 -4.31 -1.40 8.11
N GLN A 79 -4.20 -2.71 7.92
CA GLN A 79 -2.91 -3.40 7.89
C GLN A 79 -2.19 -3.11 6.57
N ILE A 80 -0.92 -2.71 6.65
CA ILE A 80 -0.07 -2.37 5.49
C ILE A 80 1.26 -3.11 5.58
N SER A 81 1.92 -3.37 4.45
CA SER A 81 3.22 -4.07 4.44
C SER A 81 4.40 -3.17 4.86
N GLN A 82 4.21 -1.86 4.97
CA GLN A 82 5.24 -0.89 5.34
C GLN A 82 5.29 -0.75 6.87
N MET A 83 6.48 -0.60 7.47
CA MET A 83 6.60 -0.35 8.92
C MET A 83 5.86 0.95 9.31
N PRO A 84 5.04 0.96 10.39
CA PRO A 84 4.95 -0.02 11.49
C PRO A 84 4.02 -1.23 11.26
N GLY A 85 3.53 -1.44 10.04
CA GLY A 85 2.66 -2.56 9.67
C GLY A 85 1.17 -2.23 9.69
N TYR A 86 0.81 -0.98 10.02
CA TYR A 86 -0.58 -0.51 10.01
C TYR A 86 -0.65 1.01 9.76
N ARG A 87 -1.84 1.48 9.35
CA ARG A 87 -2.24 2.88 9.23
C ARG A 87 -3.64 3.04 9.81
N CYS A 88 -3.89 4.17 10.47
CA CYS A 88 -5.24 4.56 10.91
C CYS A 88 -5.89 5.53 9.91
N ARG A 89 -7.17 5.30 9.59
CA ARG A 89 -8.03 6.27 8.93
C ARG A 89 -8.90 6.96 9.98
N CYS A 90 -8.80 8.28 10.05
CA CYS A 90 -9.49 9.10 11.04
C CYS A 90 -10.61 9.95 10.44
N GLU A 91 -10.81 9.92 9.12
CA GLU A 91 -11.87 10.65 8.41
C GLU A 91 -13.25 10.36 9.04
N GLY A 92 -14.03 11.41 9.27
CA GLY A 92 -15.36 11.29 9.88
C GLY A 92 -15.38 11.04 11.39
N THR A 93 -14.22 10.92 12.06
CA THR A 93 -14.15 10.77 13.54
C THR A 93 -14.07 12.11 14.27
N GLY A 94 -13.67 13.19 13.60
CA GLY A 94 -13.33 14.47 14.23
C GLY A 94 -11.93 14.48 14.88
N PHE A 95 -11.10 13.48 14.57
CA PHE A 95 -9.73 13.36 15.04
C PHE A 95 -8.75 13.15 13.89
N TRP A 96 -7.46 13.39 14.13
CA TRP A 96 -6.37 13.24 13.19
C TRP A 96 -5.09 12.73 13.87
N GLY A 97 -4.06 12.48 13.05
CA GLY A 97 -2.75 11.96 13.48
C GLY A 97 -2.61 10.45 13.26
N SER A 98 -1.40 9.93 13.50
CA SER A 98 -1.04 8.54 13.17
C SER A 98 -1.92 7.47 13.83
N ARG A 99 -2.53 7.78 14.98
CA ARG A 99 -3.44 6.90 15.72
C ARG A 99 -4.79 7.57 16.01
N CYS A 100 -5.15 8.63 15.29
CA CYS A 100 -6.37 9.42 15.55
C CYS A 100 -6.44 9.99 16.98
N GLN A 101 -5.29 10.38 17.55
CA GLN A 101 -5.16 10.81 18.94
C GLN A 101 -5.37 12.31 19.15
N ARG A 102 -5.39 13.12 18.09
CA ARG A 102 -5.52 14.58 18.16
C ARG A 102 -6.89 15.01 17.70
N SER A 103 -7.56 15.89 18.43
CA SER A 103 -8.83 16.48 17.99
C SER A 103 -8.62 17.41 16.81
N CYS A 104 -9.59 17.46 15.90
CA CYS A 104 -9.58 18.42 14.80
C CYS A 104 -9.67 19.85 15.35
N PRO A 105 -8.91 20.80 14.78
CA PRO A 105 -8.96 22.19 15.20
C PRO A 105 -10.34 22.79 14.90
N THR A 106 -10.79 23.64 15.81
CA THR A 106 -12.07 24.35 15.72
C THR A 106 -11.86 25.76 15.17
N PRO A 107 -12.92 26.43 14.67
CA PRO A 107 -12.82 27.81 14.16
C PRO A 107 -12.32 28.84 15.18
N GLU A 108 -12.31 28.48 16.47
CA GLU A 108 -11.85 29.31 17.58
C GLU A 108 -10.33 29.18 17.82
N ASP A 109 -9.68 28.19 17.19
CA ASP A 109 -8.24 27.97 17.29
C ASP A 109 -7.47 28.94 16.36
N ASN A 110 -6.58 29.75 16.96
CA ASN A 110 -5.89 30.83 16.27
C ASN A 110 -4.93 30.34 15.15
N TYR A 111 -4.87 31.14 14.07
CA TYR A 111 -4.68 30.77 12.66
C TYR A 111 -3.24 30.47 12.17
N LEU A 112 -2.47 29.61 12.86
CA LEU A 112 -1.14 29.16 12.37
C LEU A 112 -1.01 27.64 12.23
N VAL A 113 -2.12 26.94 12.03
CA VAL A 113 -2.15 25.47 11.96
C VAL A 113 -2.51 25.04 10.55
N THR A 114 -1.61 24.30 9.90
CA THR A 114 -1.94 23.52 8.69
C THR A 114 -3.12 22.62 9.01
N PHE A 115 -4.27 22.85 8.36
CA PHE A 115 -5.47 22.09 8.62
C PHE A 115 -5.29 20.63 8.15
N PRO A 116 -5.43 19.63 9.03
CA PRO A 116 -5.26 18.22 8.64
C PRO A 116 -6.32 17.81 7.63
N VAL A 117 -5.92 17.03 6.62
CA VAL A 117 -6.83 16.55 5.58
C VAL A 117 -7.92 15.65 6.15
N GLU A 118 -7.62 14.92 7.22
CA GLU A 118 -8.55 14.03 7.92
C GLU A 118 -9.69 14.79 8.63
N CYS A 119 -9.53 16.10 8.83
CA CYS A 119 -10.50 16.97 9.49
C CYS A 119 -11.48 17.65 8.54
N ILE A 120 -11.30 17.47 7.23
CA ILE A 120 -12.19 18.05 6.22
C ILE A 120 -13.47 17.22 6.17
N VAL A 121 -14.60 17.84 6.52
CA VAL A 121 -15.93 17.26 6.38
C VAL A 121 -16.44 17.67 4.99
N ILE A 122 -16.54 16.71 4.06
CA ILE A 122 -17.12 16.92 2.72
C ILE A 122 -18.62 16.60 2.69
#